data_AF-A0AA38TTF3-F1
#
_entry.id   AF-A0AA38TTF3-F1
#
_cell.length_a   1.000
_cell.length_b   1.000
_cell.length_c   1.000
_cell.angle_alpha   90.00
_cell.angle_beta   90.00
_cell.angle_gamma   90.00
#
_symmetry.space_group_name_H-M   'P 1'
#
loop_
_entity.id
_entity.type
_entity.pdbx_description
1 polymer ?
#
loop_
_entity_poly.entity_id
_entity_poly.type
_entity_poly.pdbx_seq_one_letter_code
_entity_poly.pdbx_strand_id
1 'polypeptide(L)'
;MCKNIQRKQNSMNPPYEHKIGRNPKTVTPCGSALAGIHLTKDNKQYKIYHFVDRHNHSLLNSADKRLLRINCQLKYMNYVKMIRGSSANIGPSTLYKMKAYLKSGYQYIEATIFDYQNARQDDVSFVGNKDAKMFVNLVEKCRLFVSEYFVEYKHVNRELQCIFWADEVCRLNYKKIGDSISIDGTFLTNMYAMVFFPNHKKFVNVGSALICYVKTPTYDWVLMAFLKCHGKQPLFVMKD
;
A
#
# COMPACT_ATOMS: atom_id res chain seq x y z
N MET A 1 7.66 -27.23 -44.12
CA MET A 1 6.44 -26.39 -44.16
C MET A 1 6.30 -25.67 -42.84
N CYS A 2 6.99 -24.54 -42.69
CA CYS A 2 6.83 -23.64 -41.55
C CYS A 2 5.76 -22.60 -41.90
N LYS A 3 4.70 -22.50 -41.09
CA LYS A 3 3.75 -21.39 -41.18
C LYS A 3 4.16 -20.32 -40.17
N ASN A 4 4.68 -19.22 -40.71
CA ASN A 4 4.89 -17.94 -40.06
C ASN A 4 3.58 -17.42 -39.44
N ILE A 5 3.61 -17.08 -38.15
CA ILE A 5 2.65 -16.17 -37.54
C ILE A 5 3.43 -14.93 -37.11
N GLN A 6 3.32 -13.89 -37.93
CA GLN A 6 3.85 -12.56 -37.64
C GLN A 6 3.12 -11.99 -36.42
N ARG A 7 3.85 -11.70 -35.34
CA ARG A 7 3.37 -10.84 -34.26
C ARG A 7 3.37 -9.40 -34.78
N LYS A 8 2.18 -8.83 -34.97
CA LYS A 8 1.98 -7.38 -35.12
C LYS A 8 2.56 -6.67 -33.88
N GLN A 9 3.61 -5.89 -34.06
CA GLN A 9 3.94 -4.78 -33.17
C GLN A 9 2.95 -3.65 -33.47
N ASN A 10 2.12 -3.26 -32.49
CA ASN A 10 1.41 -2.00 -32.50
C ASN A 10 1.52 -1.34 -31.12
N SER A 11 2.12 -0.15 -31.17
CA SER A 11 1.98 1.06 -30.35
C SER A 11 1.66 0.97 -28.85
N MET A 12 2.51 1.68 -28.10
CA MET A 12 2.31 2.27 -26.76
C MET A 12 0.86 2.26 -26.25
N ASN A 13 0.62 1.52 -25.16
CA ASN A 13 -0.59 1.65 -24.38
C ASN A 13 -0.56 2.98 -23.59
N PRO A 14 -1.64 3.78 -23.59
CA PRO A 14 -1.75 4.98 -22.76
C PRO A 14 -1.87 4.61 -21.27
N PRO A 15 -1.66 5.57 -20.35
CA PRO A 15 -1.75 5.32 -18.92
C PRO A 15 -3.14 4.81 -18.53
N TYR A 16 -3.11 3.80 -17.67
CA TYR A 16 -4.23 3.10 -17.04
C TYR A 16 -5.24 4.06 -16.38
N GLU A 17 -6.30 4.43 -17.09
CA GLU A 17 -7.49 5.00 -16.46
C GLU A 17 -8.25 3.89 -15.72
N HIS A 18 -8.13 3.88 -14.40
CA HIS A 18 -9.02 3.09 -13.55
C HIS A 18 -10.44 3.66 -13.64
N LYS A 19 -11.27 3.09 -14.51
CA LYS A 19 -12.73 3.33 -14.49
C LYS A 19 -13.27 2.73 -13.20
N ILE A 20 -13.37 3.56 -12.16
CA ILE A 20 -14.12 3.25 -10.94
C ILE A 20 -15.58 3.09 -11.38
N GLY A 21 -16.04 1.84 -11.47
CA GLY A 21 -17.45 1.52 -11.64
C GLY A 21 -18.24 1.91 -10.39
N ARG A 22 -18.47 3.21 -10.19
CA ARG A 22 -19.72 3.64 -9.56
C ARG A 22 -20.78 3.34 -10.58
N ASN A 23 -21.80 2.54 -10.25
CA ASN A 23 -23.07 2.65 -10.95
C ASN A 23 -23.42 4.15 -10.93
N PRO A 24 -23.38 4.86 -12.07
CA PRO A 24 -23.78 6.24 -12.08
C PRO A 24 -25.29 6.17 -11.87
N LYS A 25 -25.75 6.45 -10.64
CA LYS A 25 -27.02 7.18 -10.57
C LYS A 25 -26.80 8.36 -11.49
N THR A 26 -27.52 8.39 -12.61
CA THR A 26 -27.47 9.40 -13.66
C THR A 26 -27.28 10.77 -13.04
N VAL A 27 -26.03 11.24 -12.98
CA VAL A 27 -25.75 12.63 -12.67
C VAL A 27 -26.04 13.33 -13.97
N THR A 28 -27.28 13.79 -14.14
CA THR A 28 -27.61 14.72 -15.22
C THR A 28 -26.74 15.94 -14.98
N PRO A 29 -25.77 16.26 -15.84
CA PRO A 29 -25.02 17.50 -15.69
C PRO A 29 -26.02 18.65 -15.78
N CYS A 30 -26.06 19.53 -14.77
CA CYS A 30 -26.86 20.74 -14.86
C CYS A 30 -26.16 21.71 -15.80
N GLY A 31 -26.47 21.62 -17.10
CA GLY A 31 -25.95 22.54 -18.11
C GLY A 31 -26.64 23.91 -18.12
N SER A 32 -27.60 24.12 -17.22
CA SER A 32 -28.49 25.29 -17.21
C SER A 32 -28.14 26.32 -16.13
N ALA A 33 -27.43 25.91 -15.06
CA ALA A 33 -27.02 26.81 -14.00
C ALA A 33 -25.58 27.32 -14.26
N LEU A 34 -25.38 28.64 -14.20
CA LEU A 34 -24.10 29.27 -14.50
C LEU A 34 -23.85 30.49 -13.62
N ALA A 35 -22.63 30.66 -13.11
CA ALA A 35 -22.19 31.87 -12.44
C ALA A 35 -20.89 32.38 -13.09
N GLY A 36 -20.97 33.54 -13.74
CA GLY A 36 -19.83 34.28 -14.26
C GLY A 36 -19.33 35.27 -13.23
N ILE A 37 -18.09 35.10 -12.78
CA ILE A 37 -17.44 35.98 -11.80
C ILE A 37 -16.22 36.62 -12.46
N HIS A 38 -16.08 37.94 -12.34
CA HIS A 38 -14.89 38.66 -12.77
C HIS A 38 -14.26 39.44 -11.61
N LEU A 39 -12.94 39.58 -11.64
CA LEU A 39 -12.19 40.40 -10.69
C LEU A 39 -12.06 41.82 -11.27
N THR A 40 -12.59 42.83 -10.57
CA THR A 40 -12.39 44.22 -10.99
C THR A 40 -10.97 44.67 -10.68
N LYS A 41 -10.31 45.27 -11.67
CA LYS A 41 -8.92 45.74 -11.56
C LYS A 41 -8.76 46.88 -10.54
N ASP A 42 -9.79 47.69 -10.38
CA ASP A 42 -9.69 48.95 -9.61
C ASP A 42 -9.74 48.70 -8.10
N ASN A 43 -10.57 47.75 -7.65
CA ASN A 43 -10.84 47.53 -6.22
C ASN A 43 -10.47 46.13 -5.70
N LYS A 44 -9.90 45.25 -6.54
CA LYS A 44 -9.67 43.82 -6.22
C LYS A 44 -10.92 43.10 -5.68
N GLN A 45 -12.10 43.51 -6.14
CA GLN A 45 -13.38 42.93 -5.73
C GLN A 45 -13.87 41.95 -6.79
N TYR A 46 -14.43 40.83 -6.36
CA TYR A 46 -15.13 39.92 -7.26
C TYR A 46 -16.54 40.43 -7.48
N LYS A 47 -16.91 40.66 -8.73
CA LYS A 47 -18.29 40.97 -9.13
C LYS A 47 -18.86 39.79 -9.91
N ILE A 48 -20.11 39.46 -9.63
CA ILE A 48 -20.87 38.49 -10.41
C ILE A 48 -21.46 39.26 -11.59
N TYR A 49 -21.09 38.91 -12.82
CA TYR A 49 -21.58 39.58 -14.02
C TYR A 49 -22.65 38.76 -14.77
N HIS A 50 -22.76 37.48 -14.45
CA HIS A 50 -23.78 36.61 -15.03
C HIS A 50 -24.18 35.56 -14.01
N PHE A 51 -25.48 35.37 -13.80
CA PHE A 51 -25.99 34.34 -12.89
C PHE A 51 -27.28 33.75 -13.44
N VAL A 52 -27.28 32.44 -13.64
CA VAL A 52 -28.44 31.65 -14.04
C VAL A 52 -28.65 30.61 -12.96
N ASP A 53 -29.74 30.75 -12.20
CA ASP A 53 -30.11 29.84 -11.11
C ASP A 53 -31.11 28.76 -11.54
N ARG A 54 -31.32 28.60 -12.86
CA ARG A 54 -32.24 27.58 -13.36
C ARG A 54 -31.54 26.24 -13.38
N HIS A 55 -32.06 25.29 -12.60
CA HIS A 55 -31.62 23.90 -12.60
C HIS A 55 -32.59 23.01 -13.38
N ASN A 56 -32.06 21.96 -14.02
CA ASN A 56 -32.87 20.93 -14.68
C ASN A 56 -33.22 19.75 -13.74
N HIS A 57 -32.94 19.90 -12.46
CA HIS A 57 -33.23 18.93 -11.41
C HIS A 57 -33.51 19.66 -10.08
N SER A 58 -34.14 18.97 -9.12
CA SER A 58 -34.31 19.52 -7.77
C SER A 58 -32.96 19.71 -7.08
N LEU A 59 -32.84 20.79 -6.30
CA LEU A 59 -31.68 20.99 -5.43
C LEU A 59 -31.69 19.96 -4.30
N LEU A 60 -30.50 19.64 -3.80
CA LEU A 60 -30.32 18.71 -2.69
C LEU A 60 -31.05 19.21 -1.44
N ASN A 61 -31.77 18.34 -0.74
CA ASN A 61 -32.41 18.69 0.52
C ASN A 61 -31.35 19.04 1.58
N SER A 62 -31.72 19.95 2.49
CA SER A 62 -30.95 20.31 3.68
C SER A 62 -30.49 19.09 4.50
N ALA A 63 -31.32 18.06 4.62
CA ALA A 63 -31.00 16.82 5.34
C ALA A 63 -29.87 16.02 4.67
N ASP A 64 -29.71 16.16 3.36
CA ASP A 64 -28.72 15.42 2.57
C ASP A 64 -27.43 16.22 2.33
N LYS A 65 -27.32 17.45 2.88
CA LYS A 65 -26.12 18.29 2.77
C LYS A 65 -24.82 17.56 3.12
N ARG A 66 -24.86 16.57 4.00
CA ARG A 66 -23.69 15.72 4.34
C ARG A 66 -23.10 14.94 3.16
N LEU A 67 -23.91 14.69 2.11
CA LEU A 67 -23.50 13.98 0.89
C LEU A 67 -22.86 14.91 -0.15
N LEU A 68 -22.85 16.23 0.10
CA LEU A 68 -22.15 17.18 -0.76
C LEU A 68 -20.65 16.88 -0.72
N ARG A 69 -19.99 16.95 -1.88
CA ARG A 69 -18.55 16.69 -2.01
C ARG A 69 -17.69 17.53 -1.06
N ILE A 70 -18.09 18.77 -0.78
CA ILE A 70 -17.40 19.65 0.17
C ILE A 70 -17.47 19.14 1.62
N ASN A 71 -18.50 18.36 1.95
CA ASN A 71 -18.73 17.76 3.26
C ASN A 71 -18.24 16.30 3.32
N CYS A 72 -17.99 15.66 2.17
CA CYS A 72 -17.34 14.36 2.05
C CYS A 72 -15.81 14.47 2.13
N GLN A 73 -15.30 15.25 3.10
CA GLN A 73 -13.88 15.32 3.43
C GLN A 73 -13.69 14.99 4.90
N LEU A 74 -12.77 14.07 5.19
CA LEU A 74 -12.53 13.61 6.54
C LEU A 74 -11.90 14.76 7.36
N LYS A 75 -12.66 15.34 8.31
CA LYS A 75 -12.10 16.36 9.22
C LYS A 75 -10.85 15.82 9.93
N TYR A 76 -9.88 16.70 10.19
CA TYR A 76 -8.59 16.38 10.81
C TYR A 76 -8.69 15.44 12.03
N MET A 77 -9.61 15.72 12.97
CA MET A 77 -9.75 14.87 14.17
C MET A 77 -10.21 13.44 13.86
N ASN A 78 -11.00 13.25 12.80
CA ASN A 78 -11.42 11.92 12.36
C ASN A 78 -10.28 11.20 11.63
N TYR A 79 -9.47 11.95 10.89
CA TYR A 79 -8.26 11.47 10.25
C TYR A 79 -7.24 10.97 11.28
N VAL A 80 -6.95 11.75 12.32
CA VAL A 80 -6.06 11.32 13.42
C VAL A 80 -6.58 10.05 14.11
N LYS A 81 -7.90 9.97 14.36
CA LYS A 81 -8.52 8.75 14.92
C LYS A 81 -8.40 7.55 13.97
N MET A 82 -8.48 7.77 12.67
CA MET A 82 -8.28 6.73 11.65
C MET A 82 -6.86 6.17 11.68
N ILE A 83 -5.84 7.04 11.72
CA ILE A 83 -4.44 6.62 11.84
C ILE A 83 -4.22 5.83 13.13
N ARG A 84 -4.66 6.36 14.28
CA ARG A 84 -4.50 5.68 15.58
C ARG A 84 -5.25 4.36 15.67
N GLY A 85 -6.47 4.30 15.12
CA GLY A 85 -7.25 3.07 15.06
C GLY A 85 -6.56 2.01 14.21
N SER A 86 -5.88 2.39 13.13
CA SER A 86 -5.09 1.45 12.32
C SER A 86 -3.96 0.81 13.13
N SER A 87 -3.30 1.56 14.02
CA SER A 87 -2.27 1.00 14.92
C SER A 87 -2.84 -0.02 15.93
N ALA A 88 -4.15 0.02 16.17
CA ALA A 88 -4.89 -0.92 17.00
C ALA A 88 -5.66 -1.99 16.18
N ASN A 89 -5.32 -2.15 14.89
CA ASN A 89 -6.00 -3.07 13.96
C ASN A 89 -7.51 -2.79 13.77
N ILE A 90 -7.96 -1.56 14.00
CA ILE A 90 -9.35 -1.14 13.78
C ILE A 90 -9.47 -0.52 12.39
N GLY A 91 -10.18 -1.22 11.51
CA GLY A 91 -10.40 -0.78 10.13
C GLY A 91 -11.29 0.48 9.99
N PRO A 92 -11.21 1.18 8.83
CA PRO A 92 -11.94 2.43 8.58
C PRO A 92 -13.46 2.27 8.72
N SER A 93 -14.03 1.15 8.25
CA SER A 93 -15.46 0.85 8.37
C SER A 93 -15.90 0.66 9.82
N THR A 94 -15.07 0.04 10.66
CA THR A 94 -15.34 -0.15 12.09
C THR A 94 -15.29 1.19 12.83
N LEU A 95 -14.31 2.03 12.53
CA LEU A 95 -14.22 3.38 13.09
C LEU A 95 -15.41 4.26 12.71
N TYR A 96 -15.89 4.16 11.47
CA TYR A 96 -17.11 4.85 11.02
C TYR A 96 -18.33 4.41 11.84
N LYS A 97 -18.52 3.10 12.04
CA LYS A 97 -19.60 2.55 12.88
C LYS A 97 -19.50 3.00 14.34
N MET A 98 -18.29 2.95 14.92
CA MET A 98 -18.04 3.43 16.28
C MET A 98 -18.39 4.91 16.43
N LYS A 99 -18.04 5.73 15.44
CA LYS A 99 -18.40 7.15 15.47
C LYS A 99 -19.92 7.35 15.39
N ALA A 100 -20.63 6.53 14.61
CA ALA A 100 -22.08 6.60 14.52
C ALA A 100 -22.72 6.25 15.85
N TYR A 101 -22.20 5.23 16.53
CA TYR A 101 -22.62 4.89 17.88
C TYR A 101 -22.38 6.07 18.86
N LEU A 102 -21.18 6.66 18.85
CA LEU A 102 -20.84 7.80 19.72
C LEU A 102 -21.62 9.09 19.41
N LYS A 103 -22.15 9.21 18.19
CA LYS A 103 -22.97 10.35 17.75
C LYS A 103 -24.46 10.03 17.74
N SER A 104 -24.87 8.88 18.25
CA SER A 104 -26.27 8.42 18.29
C SER A 104 -26.95 8.32 16.91
N GLY A 105 -26.17 8.03 15.87
CA GLY A 105 -26.69 7.79 14.53
C GLY A 105 -25.78 8.30 13.41
N TYR A 106 -25.96 7.73 12.21
CA TYR A 106 -25.22 8.11 11.01
C TYR A 106 -25.60 9.51 10.51
N GLN A 107 -26.82 9.96 10.81
CA GLN A 107 -27.32 11.27 10.38
C GLN A 107 -26.56 12.44 10.99
N TYR A 108 -25.86 12.22 12.10
CA TYR A 108 -25.06 13.23 12.80
C TYR A 108 -23.56 13.18 12.42
N ILE A 109 -23.22 12.39 11.39
CA ILE A 109 -21.86 12.33 10.84
C ILE A 109 -21.80 13.08 9.51
N GLU A 110 -20.99 14.13 9.49
CA GLU A 110 -20.60 14.87 8.28
C GLU A 110 -19.42 14.17 7.58
N ALA A 111 -19.60 12.88 7.28
CA ALA A 111 -18.69 12.03 6.53
C ALA A 111 -19.40 10.71 6.25
N THR A 112 -19.08 10.09 5.13
CA THR A 112 -19.56 8.78 4.73
C THR A 112 -18.53 7.70 5.05
N ILE A 113 -18.94 6.43 4.98
CA ILE A 113 -18.00 5.30 5.08
C ILE A 113 -16.92 5.36 3.99
N PHE A 114 -17.26 5.85 2.80
CA PHE A 114 -16.32 6.00 1.70
C PHE A 114 -15.25 7.06 1.99
N ASP A 115 -15.56 8.10 2.76
CA ASP A 115 -14.56 9.11 3.14
C ASP A 115 -13.50 8.52 4.06
N TYR A 116 -13.89 7.62 4.97
CA TYR A 116 -12.95 6.86 5.81
C TYR A 116 -12.11 5.87 4.98
N GLN A 117 -12.74 5.18 4.02
CA GLN A 117 -12.03 4.23 3.16
C GLN A 117 -11.06 4.94 2.21
N ASN A 118 -11.49 6.03 1.58
CA ASN A 118 -10.65 6.84 0.70
C ASN A 118 -9.51 7.50 1.46
N ALA A 119 -9.77 8.06 2.65
CA ALA A 119 -8.68 8.62 3.46
C ALA A 119 -7.64 7.56 3.85
N ARG A 120 -8.07 6.33 4.16
CA ARG A 120 -7.14 5.22 4.39
C ARG A 120 -6.37 4.85 3.12
N GLN A 121 -7.04 4.83 1.97
CA GLN A 121 -6.41 4.56 0.68
C GLN A 121 -5.38 5.64 0.34
N ASP A 122 -5.72 6.90 0.55
CA ASP A 122 -4.85 8.06 0.33
C ASP A 122 -3.63 7.97 1.25
N ASP A 123 -3.81 7.62 2.52
CA ASP A 123 -2.71 7.38 3.46
C ASP A 123 -1.79 6.25 3.03
N VAL A 124 -2.36 5.11 2.64
CA VAL A 124 -1.58 3.96 2.15
C VAL A 124 -0.83 4.35 0.87
N SER A 125 -1.46 5.12 -0.02
CA SER A 125 -0.84 5.61 -1.25
C SER A 125 0.27 6.64 -0.99
N PHE A 126 0.10 7.48 0.04
CA PHE A 126 1.10 8.44 0.49
C PHE A 126 2.30 7.74 1.14
N VAL A 127 2.05 6.66 1.87
CA VAL A 127 3.11 5.78 2.40
C VAL A 127 3.87 5.14 1.25
N GLY A 128 3.19 4.62 0.22
CA GLY A 128 3.72 4.33 -1.12
C GLY A 128 5.21 3.94 -1.20
N ASN A 129 5.96 4.56 -2.14
CA ASN A 129 7.40 4.33 -2.39
C ASN A 129 8.34 4.60 -1.19
N LYS A 130 7.83 5.05 -0.04
CA LYS A 130 8.61 5.25 1.19
C LYS A 130 8.66 4.00 2.06
N ASP A 131 7.80 3.01 1.79
CA ASP A 131 7.71 1.78 2.58
C ASP A 131 9.03 0.99 2.55
N ALA A 132 9.63 0.78 1.37
CA ALA A 132 10.90 0.08 1.25
C ALA A 132 12.05 0.75 2.04
N LYS A 133 12.13 2.09 2.00
CA LYS A 133 13.15 2.83 2.75
C LYS A 133 12.87 2.79 4.26
N MET A 134 11.60 2.87 4.65
CA MET A 134 11.20 2.75 6.05
C MET A 134 11.47 1.35 6.60
N PHE A 135 11.22 0.31 5.81
CA PHE A 135 11.52 -1.08 6.13
C PHE A 135 13.04 -1.31 6.26
N VAL A 136 13.85 -0.86 5.30
CA VAL A 136 15.32 -0.93 5.39
C VAL A 136 15.81 -0.23 6.66
N ASN A 137 15.32 0.98 6.96
CA ASN A 137 15.68 1.69 8.18
C ASN A 137 15.26 0.94 9.46
N LEU A 138 14.11 0.27 9.45
CA LEU A 138 13.64 -0.54 10.57
C LEU A 138 14.57 -1.74 10.80
N VAL A 139 14.86 -2.49 9.74
CA VAL A 139 15.73 -3.68 9.78
C VAL A 139 17.17 -3.29 10.17
N GLU A 140 17.70 -2.18 9.64
CA GLU A 140 19.01 -1.67 10.05
C GLU A 140 19.05 -1.24 11.53
N LYS A 141 17.98 -0.61 12.04
CA LYS A 141 17.89 -0.25 13.46
C LYS A 141 17.92 -1.46 14.38
N CYS A 142 17.48 -2.64 13.94
CA CYS A 142 17.55 -3.86 14.76
C CYS A 142 19.00 -4.20 15.16
N ARG A 143 20.00 -3.79 14.37
CA ARG A 143 21.43 -3.95 14.71
C ARG A 143 21.85 -3.23 15.99
N LEU A 144 21.14 -2.15 16.36
CA LEU A 144 21.42 -1.40 17.58
C LEU A 144 20.96 -2.15 18.84
N PHE A 145 20.02 -3.08 18.69
CA PHE A 145 19.40 -3.80 19.80
C PHE A 145 19.84 -5.28 19.88
N VAL A 146 20.38 -5.83 18.79
CA VAL A 146 20.75 -7.25 18.68
C VAL A 146 22.20 -7.37 18.20
N SER A 147 23.08 -7.82 19.10
CA SER A 147 24.53 -7.92 18.91
C SER A 147 24.96 -8.69 17.66
N GLU A 148 24.22 -9.76 17.33
CA GLU A 148 24.55 -10.69 16.24
C GLU A 148 23.66 -10.51 15.01
N TYR A 149 22.95 -9.38 14.90
CA TYR A 149 22.03 -9.13 13.80
C TYR A 149 22.78 -8.94 12.47
N PHE A 150 22.35 -9.68 11.45
CA PHE A 150 22.82 -9.54 10.09
C PHE A 150 21.72 -8.94 9.21
N VAL A 151 22.09 -7.99 8.36
CA VAL A 151 21.25 -7.47 7.29
C VAL A 151 22.11 -7.14 6.09
N GLU A 152 21.61 -7.49 4.90
CA GLU A 152 22.15 -7.05 3.62
C GLU A 152 20.99 -6.71 2.69
N TYR A 153 21.15 -5.73 1.81
CA TYR A 153 20.12 -5.35 0.85
C TYR A 153 20.71 -4.81 -0.46
N LYS A 154 19.95 -4.91 -1.54
CA LYS A 154 20.33 -4.49 -2.90
C LYS A 154 19.31 -3.51 -3.46
N HIS A 155 19.78 -2.38 -3.96
CA HIS A 155 18.97 -1.41 -4.70
C HIS A 155 19.32 -1.41 -6.20
N VAL A 156 18.32 -1.26 -7.06
CA VAL A 156 18.48 -0.98 -8.49
C VAL A 156 17.54 0.16 -8.84
N ASN A 157 18.03 1.21 -9.51
CA ASN A 157 17.23 2.38 -9.89
C ASN A 157 16.46 3.03 -8.72
N ARG A 158 17.06 3.06 -7.51
CA ARG A 158 16.46 3.56 -6.25
C ARG A 158 15.30 2.73 -5.69
N GLU A 159 15.02 1.57 -6.27
CA GLU A 159 14.07 0.59 -5.75
C GLU A 159 14.81 -0.52 -5.01
N LEU A 160 14.28 -0.94 -3.86
CA LEU A 160 14.78 -2.11 -3.14
C LEU A 160 14.43 -3.35 -3.95
N GLN A 161 15.42 -4.18 -4.29
CA GLN A 161 15.23 -5.39 -5.08
C GLN A 161 15.23 -6.65 -4.22
N CYS A 162 16.16 -6.70 -3.27
CA CYS A 162 16.31 -7.80 -2.34
C CYS A 162 16.78 -7.27 -0.99
N ILE A 163 16.33 -7.89 0.09
CA ILE A 163 16.87 -7.71 1.44
C ILE A 163 16.87 -9.06 2.14
N PHE A 164 17.94 -9.36 2.85
CA PHE A 164 18.09 -10.55 3.69
C PHE A 164 18.46 -10.10 5.10
N TRP A 165 17.87 -10.73 6.12
CA TRP A 165 18.21 -10.49 7.50
C TRP A 165 18.14 -11.78 8.34
N ALA A 166 18.92 -11.80 9.41
CA ALA A 166 18.93 -12.87 10.40
C ALA A 166 19.26 -12.29 11.77
N ASP A 167 18.47 -12.62 12.78
CA ASP A 167 18.79 -12.32 14.16
C ASP A 167 19.77 -13.36 14.76
N GLU A 168 20.15 -13.15 16.02
CA GLU A 168 21.02 -14.06 16.76
C GLU A 168 20.47 -15.49 16.78
N VAL A 169 19.16 -15.65 16.97
CA VAL A 169 18.51 -16.96 17.05
C VAL A 169 18.63 -17.71 15.71
N CYS A 170 18.35 -17.02 14.59
CA CYS A 170 18.49 -17.59 13.25
C CYS A 170 19.93 -18.04 12.96
N ARG A 171 20.93 -17.25 13.36
CA ARG A 171 22.35 -17.59 13.20
C ARG A 171 22.78 -18.75 14.08
N LEU A 172 22.34 -18.79 15.33
CA LEU A 172 22.59 -19.90 16.24
C LEU A 172 21.93 -21.20 15.77
N ASN A 173 20.73 -21.12 15.20
CA ASN A 173 20.03 -22.27 14.64
C ASN A 173 20.84 -22.89 13.50
N TYR A 174 21.32 -22.09 12.56
CA TYR A 174 22.12 -22.62 11.47
C TYR A 174 23.48 -23.11 11.94
N LYS A 175 24.14 -22.45 12.90
CA LYS A 175 25.39 -22.94 13.50
C LYS A 175 25.27 -24.34 14.10
N LYS A 176 24.09 -24.68 14.66
CA LYS A 176 23.82 -25.99 15.25
C LYS A 176 23.44 -27.06 14.23
N ILE A 177 22.78 -26.67 13.13
CA ILE A 177 22.11 -27.63 12.24
C ILE A 177 22.79 -27.72 10.86
N GLY A 178 23.22 -26.58 10.31
CA GLY A 178 24.37 -26.40 9.41
C GLY A 178 24.42 -27.08 8.04
N ASP A 179 23.57 -28.05 7.71
CA ASP A 179 23.86 -28.97 6.61
C ASP A 179 22.87 -28.93 5.45
N SER A 180 21.62 -28.52 5.67
CA SER A 180 20.68 -28.26 4.57
C SER A 180 19.89 -27.00 4.84
N ILE A 181 19.19 -26.49 3.82
CA ILE A 181 18.17 -25.45 3.97
C ILE A 181 17.05 -25.75 2.96
N SER A 182 15.84 -25.37 3.30
CA SER A 182 14.70 -25.29 2.39
C SER A 182 14.32 -23.83 2.24
N ILE A 183 14.16 -23.39 0.99
CA ILE A 183 13.65 -22.06 0.66
C ILE A 183 12.22 -22.25 0.18
N ASP A 184 11.27 -21.96 1.07
CA ASP A 184 9.86 -21.90 0.73
C ASP A 184 9.52 -20.47 0.31
N GLY A 185 9.06 -20.33 -0.92
CA GLY A 185 8.49 -19.09 -1.43
C GLY A 185 6.98 -19.19 -1.35
N THR A 186 6.36 -18.61 -0.33
CA THR A 186 4.90 -18.55 -0.25
C THR A 186 4.37 -17.60 -1.31
N PHE A 187 4.12 -18.11 -2.52
CA PHE A 187 3.37 -17.42 -3.56
C PHE A 187 1.92 -17.36 -3.11
N LEU A 188 1.54 -16.30 -2.42
CA LEU A 188 0.22 -15.67 -2.47
C LEU A 188 0.33 -14.36 -1.69
N THR A 189 0.40 -13.26 -2.44
CA THR A 189 0.32 -11.86 -1.98
C THR A 189 1.41 -11.30 -1.05
N ASN A 190 2.38 -12.10 -0.61
CA ASN A 190 3.48 -11.65 0.26
C ASN A 190 4.81 -12.12 -0.34
N MET A 191 5.63 -11.19 -0.87
CA MET A 191 6.89 -11.47 -1.58
C MET A 191 8.05 -11.89 -0.65
N TYR A 192 7.82 -12.85 0.25
CA TYR A 192 8.80 -13.30 1.26
C TYR A 192 9.39 -14.65 0.83
N ALA A 193 10.71 -14.71 0.76
CA ALA A 193 11.45 -15.97 0.72
C ALA A 193 11.94 -16.25 2.16
N MET A 194 11.35 -17.26 2.80
CA MET A 194 11.75 -17.67 4.15
C MET A 194 12.68 -18.88 4.04
N VAL A 195 13.78 -18.86 4.79
CA VAL A 195 14.74 -19.97 4.79
C VAL A 195 14.51 -20.80 6.05
N PHE A 196 14.05 -22.03 5.85
CA PHE A 196 13.73 -22.98 6.92
C PHE A 196 14.67 -24.19 6.91
N PHE A 197 14.82 -24.82 8.09
CA PHE A 197 15.40 -26.15 8.23
C PHE A 197 14.41 -27.15 8.83
N PRO A 198 14.26 -28.37 8.29
CA PRO A 198 13.47 -29.43 8.92
C PRO A 198 14.26 -30.17 10.01
N ASN A 199 14.14 -29.77 11.28
CA ASN A 199 14.70 -30.52 12.41
C ASN A 199 13.59 -31.31 13.11
N HIS A 200 13.68 -32.64 13.18
CA HIS A 200 12.74 -33.52 13.90
C HIS A 200 11.26 -33.06 13.87
N LYS A 201 10.68 -32.94 12.67
CA LYS A 201 9.27 -32.53 12.41
C LYS A 201 8.91 -31.06 12.71
N LYS A 202 9.88 -30.16 12.90
CA LYS A 202 9.64 -28.71 13.08
C LYS A 202 10.51 -27.89 12.12
N PHE A 203 9.90 -26.89 11.47
CA PHE A 203 10.64 -25.90 10.68
C PHE A 203 11.31 -24.90 11.62
N VAL A 204 12.62 -24.73 11.48
CA VAL A 204 13.41 -23.75 12.23
C VAL A 204 13.85 -22.64 11.28
N ASN A 205 13.56 -21.39 11.62
CA ASN A 205 13.99 -20.23 10.83
C ASN A 205 15.50 -20.01 11.00
N VAL A 206 16.21 -19.86 9.90
CA VAL A 206 17.66 -19.59 9.83
C VAL A 206 17.97 -18.28 9.09
N GLY A 207 16.96 -17.56 8.64
CA GLY A 207 17.08 -16.30 7.93
C GLY A 207 15.83 -15.99 7.12
N SER A 208 15.62 -14.73 6.82
CA SER A 208 14.47 -14.28 6.04
C SER A 208 14.92 -13.32 4.95
N ALA A 209 14.30 -13.45 3.78
CA ALA A 209 14.53 -12.58 2.65
C ALA A 209 13.22 -12.04 2.08
N LEU A 210 13.28 -10.81 1.57
CA LEU A 210 12.25 -10.23 0.72
C LEU A 210 12.86 -10.00 -0.66
N ILE A 211 12.20 -10.49 -1.72
CA ILE A 211 12.68 -10.37 -3.10
C ILE A 211 11.56 -9.83 -4.00
N CYS A 212 11.88 -8.87 -4.87
CA CYS A 212 10.89 -8.28 -5.78
C CYS A 212 10.43 -9.21 -6.90
N TYR A 213 11.27 -10.16 -7.31
CA TYR A 213 10.93 -11.12 -8.34
C TYR A 213 11.61 -12.44 -8.08
N VAL A 214 10.92 -13.52 -8.44
CA VAL A 214 11.38 -14.89 -8.28
C VAL A 214 12.15 -15.31 -9.52
N LYS A 215 13.40 -14.85 -9.65
CA LYS A 215 14.29 -15.19 -10.78
C LYS A 215 15.61 -15.76 -10.27
N THR A 216 16.36 -16.46 -11.11
CA THR A 216 17.69 -17.00 -10.73
C THR A 216 18.62 -15.95 -10.10
N PRO A 217 18.77 -14.73 -10.67
CA PRO A 217 19.70 -13.74 -10.11
C PRO A 217 19.35 -13.24 -8.71
N THR A 218 18.07 -13.26 -8.33
CA THR A 218 17.63 -12.88 -6.99
C THR A 218 17.87 -14.01 -5.99
N TYR A 219 17.71 -15.27 -6.39
CA TYR A 219 18.07 -16.40 -5.53
C TYR A 219 19.57 -16.49 -5.33
N ASP A 220 20.37 -16.29 -6.37
CA ASP A 220 21.83 -16.24 -6.26
C ASP A 220 22.25 -15.18 -5.25
N TRP A 221 21.63 -14.00 -5.31
CA TRP A 221 21.91 -12.94 -4.34
C TRP A 221 21.51 -13.33 -2.91
N VAL A 222 20.35 -13.96 -2.70
CA VAL A 222 19.91 -14.43 -1.37
C VAL A 222 20.88 -15.48 -0.82
N LEU A 223 21.32 -16.44 -1.63
CA LEU A 223 22.29 -17.46 -1.22
C LEU A 223 23.66 -16.85 -0.89
N MET A 224 24.08 -15.83 -1.61
CA MET A 224 25.32 -15.10 -1.31
C MET A 224 25.21 -14.30 0.00
N ALA A 225 24.07 -13.64 0.25
CA ALA A 225 23.81 -12.95 1.52
C ALA A 225 23.73 -13.94 2.69
N PHE A 226 23.10 -15.09 2.47
CA PHE A 226 23.05 -16.19 3.44
C PHE A 226 24.45 -16.72 3.79
N LEU A 227 25.30 -16.94 2.78
CA LEU A 227 26.68 -17.39 2.98
C LEU A 227 27.49 -16.36 3.77
N LYS A 228 27.33 -15.06 3.50
CA LYS A 228 27.98 -13.99 4.27
C LYS A 228 27.50 -13.93 5.72
N CYS A 229 26.19 -14.12 5.95
CA CYS A 229 25.58 -14.13 7.28
C CYS A 229 26.13 -15.25 8.18
N HIS A 230 26.24 -16.45 7.61
CA HIS A 230 26.52 -17.66 8.36
C HIS A 230 27.97 -18.15 8.24
N GLY A 231 28.73 -17.67 7.26
CA GLY A 231 30.11 -18.07 6.99
C GLY A 231 30.28 -19.51 6.50
N LYS A 232 29.20 -20.28 6.35
CA LYS A 232 29.19 -21.68 5.92
C LYS A 232 28.10 -21.92 4.89
N GLN A 233 28.45 -22.52 3.75
CA GLN A 233 27.48 -22.94 2.73
C GLN A 233 26.69 -24.17 3.20
N PRO A 234 25.39 -24.26 2.88
CA PRO A 234 24.62 -25.49 3.12
C PRO A 234 25.08 -26.59 2.17
N LEU A 235 25.00 -27.86 2.59
CA LEU A 235 25.32 -29.00 1.71
C LEU A 235 24.19 -29.26 0.72
N PHE A 236 22.94 -29.02 1.14
CA PHE A 236 21.75 -29.20 0.31
C PHE A 236 20.83 -27.99 0.40
N VAL A 237 20.40 -27.49 -0.75
CA VAL A 237 19.35 -26.46 -0.85
C VAL A 237 18.14 -27.09 -1.53
N MET A 238 17.05 -27.18 -0.78
CA MET A 238 15.74 -27.56 -1.30
C MET A 238 14.95 -26.29 -1.64
N LYS A 239 14.21 -26.33 -2.74
CA LYS A 239 13.35 -25.24 -3.19
C LYS A 239 12.04 -25.86 -3.70
N ASP A 240 10.93 -25.22 -3.36
CA ASP A 240 9.60 -25.56 -3.88
C ASP A 240 9.37 -25.07 -5.33
#